data_AF-A0A368U0W1-F1
#
_entry.id   AF-A0A368U0W1-F1
#
_cell.length_a   1.000
_cell.length_b   1.000
_cell.length_c   1.000
_cell.angle_alpha   90.00
_cell.angle_beta   90.00
_cell.angle_gamma   90.00
#
_symmetry.space_group_name_H-M   'P 1'
#
loop_
_entity.id
_entity.type
_entity.pdbx_description
1 polymer ?
#
loop_
_entity_poly.entity_id
_entity_poly.type
_entity_poly.pdbx_seq_one_letter_code
_entity_poly.pdbx_strand_id
1 'polypeptide(L)' 'MYQDPKRVRTNKATVYLDEYEDAIITALANYLGVSKAEVMRQMMMKEAQETLGLDPVASVSTMPARDS' A
#
# COMPACT_ATOMS: atom_id res chain seq x y z
N MET A 1 18.44 -2.80 -19.97
CA MET A 1 17.67 -2.32 -18.80
C MET A 1 17.80 -3.35 -17.69
N TYR A 2 18.62 -3.08 -16.67
CA TYR A 2 18.72 -3.97 -15.51
C TYR A 2 17.46 -3.77 -14.69
N GLN A 3 16.52 -4.71 -14.79
CA GLN A 3 15.40 -4.77 -13.85
C GLN A 3 16.03 -5.02 -12.48
N ASP A 4 15.99 -4.00 -11.63
CA ASP A 4 16.55 -4.06 -10.28
C ASP A 4 15.99 -5.32 -9.59
N PRO A 5 16.81 -6.34 -9.26
CA PRO A 5 16.33 -7.66 -8.86
C PRO A 5 15.48 -7.63 -7.58
N LYS A 6 15.62 -6.56 -6.79
CA LYS A 6 14.79 -6.28 -5.60
C LYS A 6 13.38 -5.76 -5.92
N ARG A 7 13.14 -5.25 -7.14
CA ARG A 7 11.81 -4.82 -7.62
C ARG A 7 11.03 -5.95 -8.27
N VAL A 8 11.67 -7.07 -8.56
CA VAL A 8 11.00 -8.29 -8.99
C VAL A 8 10.15 -8.77 -7.80
N ARG A 9 8.84 -8.93 -8.01
CA ARG A 9 7.89 -9.38 -6.98
C ARG A 9 8.12 -10.86 -6.67
N THR A 10 9.19 -11.17 -5.94
CA THR A 10 9.55 -12.54 -5.54
C THR A 10 8.94 -12.94 -4.20
N ASN A 11 8.64 -11.97 -3.34
CA ASN A 11 8.09 -12.21 -2.01
C ASN A 11 6.58 -12.49 -2.08
N LYS A 12 6.16 -13.60 -1.44
CA LYS A 12 4.75 -13.98 -1.31
C LYS A 12 4.28 -13.72 0.11
N ALA A 13 3.15 -13.05 0.26
CA ALA A 13 2.44 -12.91 1.53
C ALA A 13 1.10 -13.66 1.41
N THR A 14 0.80 -14.51 2.38
CA THR A 14 -0.48 -15.23 2.46
C THR A 14 -1.24 -14.73 3.67
N VAL A 15 -2.51 -14.38 3.49
CA VAL A 15 -3.40 -13.91 4.55
C VAL A 15 -4.62 -14.81 4.57
N TYR A 16 -4.97 -15.29 5.76
CA TYR A 16 -6.22 -16.00 5.97
C TYR A 16 -7.32 -14.99 6.22
N LEU A 17 -8.38 -15.07 5.44
CA LEU A 17 -9.57 -14.23 5.54
C LEU A 17 -10.75 -15.13 5.83
N ASP A 18 -11.73 -14.59 6.57
CA ASP A 18 -13.02 -15.24 6.66
C ASP A 18 -13.83 -15.06 5.35
N GLU A 19 -15.00 -15.72 5.30
CA GLU A 19 -15.86 -15.71 4.11
C GLU A 19 -16.43 -14.31 3.79
N TYR A 20 -16.70 -13.49 4.82
CA TYR A 20 -17.25 -12.16 4.66
C TYR A 20 -16.18 -11.15 4.22
N GLU A 21 -15.01 -11.21 4.83
CA GLU A 21 -13.83 -10.45 4.46
C GLU A 21 -13.43 -10.72 3.01
N ASP A 22 -13.43 -11.99 2.60
CA ASP A 22 -13.17 -12.36 1.21
C ASP A 22 -14.24 -11.75 0.28
N ALA A 23 -15.52 -11.91 0.62
CA ALA A 23 -16.61 -11.37 -0.19
C ALA A 23 -16.50 -9.84 -0.37
N ILE A 24 -16.12 -9.11 0.67
CA ILE A 24 -15.94 -7.65 0.63
C ILE A 24 -14.79 -7.27 -0.29
N ILE A 25 -13.62 -7.89 -0.13
CA ILE A 25 -12.45 -7.58 -0.96
C ILE A 25 -12.72 -7.96 -2.42
N THR A 26 -13.41 -9.08 -2.65
CA THR A 26 -13.81 -9.52 -3.98
C THR A 26 -14.79 -8.54 -4.63
N ALA A 27 -15.79 -8.05 -3.89
CA ALA A 27 -16.71 -7.03 -4.37
C ALA A 27 -15.98 -5.72 -4.74
N LEU A 28 -15.02 -5.29 -3.91
CA LEU A 28 -14.21 -4.11 -4.17
C LEU A 28 -13.31 -4.28 -5.41
N ALA A 29 -12.69 -5.45 -5.57
CA ALA A 29 -11.88 -5.78 -6.73
C ALA A 29 -12.71 -5.74 -8.02
N ASN A 30 -13.92 -6.31 -7.99
CA ASN A 30 -14.86 -6.26 -9.11
C ASN A 30 -15.30 -4.84 -9.45
N TYR A 31 -15.56 -4.02 -8.42
CA TYR A 31 -15.95 -2.63 -8.60
C TYR A 31 -14.84 -1.79 -9.28
N LEU A 32 -13.60 -2.00 -8.88
CA LEU A 32 -12.43 -1.29 -9.43
C LEU A 32 -11.91 -1.89 -10.75
N GLY A 33 -12.38 -3.08 -11.13
CA GLY A 33 -11.92 -3.80 -12.32
C GLY A 33 -10.48 -4.31 -12.21
N VAL A 34 -9.97 -4.52 -10.99
CA VAL A 34 -8.60 -4.98 -10.72
C VAL A 34 -8.60 -6.34 -10.02
N SER A 35 -7.43 -6.97 -9.94
CA SER A 35 -7.31 -8.27 -9.25
C SER A 35 -7.40 -8.12 -7.72
N LYS A 36 -7.96 -9.12 -7.03
CA LYS A 36 -8.02 -9.19 -5.56
C LYS A 36 -6.65 -8.95 -4.91
N ALA A 37 -5.60 -9.57 -5.45
CA ALA A 37 -4.23 -9.43 -4.95
C ALA A 37 -3.71 -7.98 -5.05
N GLU A 38 -4.14 -7.25 -6.08
CA GLU A 38 -3.76 -5.85 -6.28
C GLU A 38 -4.44 -4.93 -5.28
N VAL A 39 -5.75 -5.13 -5.04
CA VAL A 39 -6.49 -4.42 -3.99
C VAL A 39 -5.85 -4.64 -2.62
N MET A 40 -5.61 -5.90 -2.25
CA MET A 40 -4.97 -6.24 -0.98
C MET A 40 -3.61 -5.57 -0.83
N ARG A 41 -2.81 -5.56 -1.90
CA ARG A 41 -1.49 -4.91 -1.88
C ARG A 41 -1.61 -3.40 -1.68
N GLN A 42 -2.54 -2.73 -2.37
CA GLN A 42 -2.74 -1.29 -2.22
C GLN A 42 -3.15 -0.94 -0.80
N MET A 43 -4.10 -1.69 -0.22
CA MET A 43 -4.53 -1.49 1.16
C MET A 43 -3.38 -1.72 2.16
N MET A 44 -2.64 -2.82 2.02
CA MET A 44 -1.47 -3.12 2.87
C MET A 44 -0.40 -2.03 2.79
N MET A 45 -0.09 -1.55 1.59
CA MET A 45 0.94 -0.54 1.39
C MET A 45 0.49 0.83 1.90
N LYS A 46 -0.80 1.16 1.76
CA LYS A 46 -1.39 2.38 2.30
C LYS A 46 -1.31 2.38 3.83
N GLU A 47 -1.79 1.32 4.48
CA GLU A 47 -1.75 1.17 5.93
C GLU A 47 -0.29 1.17 6.45
N ALA A 48 0.62 0.50 5.74
CA ALA A 48 2.05 0.52 6.09
C ALA A 48 2.64 1.93 6.00
N GLN A 49 2.27 2.73 5.00
CA GLN A 49 2.76 4.11 4.87
C GLN A 49 2.22 5.01 5.99
N GLU A 50 0.93 4.88 6.32
CA GLU A 50 0.29 5.61 7.40
C GLU A 50 0.91 5.26 8.76
N THR A 51 1.10 3.98 9.05
CA THR A 51 1.74 3.51 10.29
C THR A 51 3.21 3.85 10.41
N LEU A 52 3.96 3.88 9.29
CA LEU A 52 5.35 4.37 9.29
C LEU A 52 5.44 5.91 9.37
N GLY A 53 4.32 6.64 9.29
CA GLY A 53 4.32 8.11 9.27
C GLY A 53 4.97 8.70 8.02
N LEU A 54 5.05 7.92 6.94
CA LEU A 54 5.67 8.33 5.66
C LEU A 54 4.71 9.13 4.79
N ASP A 55 3.63 9.67 5.37
CA ASP A 55 2.63 10.42 4.66
C ASP A 55 3.30 11.65 4.00
N PRO A 56 3.34 11.73 2.65
CA PRO A 56 3.97 12.86 1.96
C PRO A 56 3.21 14.16 2.18
N VAL A 57 1.96 14.08 2.68
CA VAL A 57 1.15 15.26 3.05
C VAL A 57 1.54 15.81 4.43
N ALA A 58 2.07 14.97 5.33
CA ALA A 58 2.51 15.41 6.67
C ALA A 58 3.92 16.03 6.67
N SER A 59 4.72 15.80 5.63
CA SER A 59 6.12 16.24 5.55
C SER A 59 6.30 17.67 4.99
N VAL A 60 5.22 18.41 4.74
CA VAL A 60 5.25 19.84 4.36
C VAL A 60 5.00 20.73 5.59
N SER A 61 5.84 20.63 6.61
CA SER A 61 6.01 21.58 7.74
C SER A 61 7.13 20.99 8.61
N THR A 62 8.37 21.46 8.59
CA THR A 62 8.81 22.78 9.06
C THR A 62 10.26 22.94 8.59
N MET A 63 10.53 23.88 7.68
CA MET A 63 11.87 24.48 7.62
C MET A 63 11.92 25.53 8.75
N PRO A 64 12.82 25.43 9.73
CA PRO A 64 13.01 26.53 10.66
C PRO A 64 13.53 27.72 9.86
N ALA A 65 12.81 28.83 9.98
CA ALA A 65 13.22 30.11 9.44
C ALA A 65 14.67 30.38 9.88
N ARG A 66 15.54 30.62 8.88
CA ARG A 66 16.89 31.16 9.07
C ARG A 66 16.78 32.42 9.92
N ASP A 67 17.36 32.37 11.12
CA ASP A 67 17.59 33.54 11.95
C ASP A 67 18.70 34.40 11.32
N SER A 68 18.56 35.70 11.57
CA SER A 68 19.18 36.89 10.95
C SER A 68 20.71 36.95 10.89
#